data_AF-A0A971A6K4-F1
#
_entry.id   AF-A0A971A6K4-F1
#
_cell.length_a   1.000
_cell.length_b   1.000
_cell.length_c   1.000
_cell.angle_alpha   90.00
_cell.angle_beta   90.00
_cell.angle_gamma   90.00
#
_symmetry.space_group_name_H-M   'P 1'
#
loop_
_entity.id
_entity.type
_entity.pdbx_description
1 polymer ?
#
loop_
_entity_poly.entity_id
_entity_poly.type
_entity_poly.pdbx_seq_one_letter_code
_entity_poly.pdbx_strand_id
1 'polypeptide(L)' 'MTISGIPDYTGDLRISILNVNGQTIRRKAIAAYHHTIRIDVRELPAGLYFLQVESKDWRCYHKIIIR' A
#
# COMPACT_ATOMS: atom_id res chain seq x y z
N MET A 1 0.09 10.43 -4.48
CA MET A 1 1.07 9.44 -4.97
C MET A 1 0.36 8.46 -5.88
N THR A 2 0.95 8.16 -7.04
CA THR A 2 0.46 7.13 -7.97
C THR A 2 1.46 5.98 -7.96
N ILE A 3 0.99 4.74 -7.85
CA ILE A 3 1.84 3.53 -7.82
C ILE A 3 1.65 2.85 -9.17
N SER A 4 2.73 2.75 -9.95
CA SER A 4 2.74 2.06 -11.24
C SER A 4 3.35 0.67 -11.08
N GLY A 5 2.99 -0.27 -11.97
CA GLY A 5 3.53 -1.64 -11.97
C GLY A 5 2.71 -2.66 -11.18
N ILE A 6 1.45 -2.35 -10.87
CA ILE A 6 0.48 -3.35 -10.42
C ILE A 6 0.01 -4.09 -11.69
N PRO A 7 0.26 -5.40 -11.84
CA PRO A 7 -0.24 -6.16 -12.99
C PRO A 7 -1.76 -6.15 -13.00
N ASP A 8 -2.37 -6.26 -14.18
CA ASP A 8 -3.82 -6.42 -14.32
C ASP A 8 -4.26 -7.65 -13.51
N TYR A 9 -4.87 -7.40 -12.36
CA TYR A 9 -5.22 -8.42 -11.39
C TYR A 9 -6.69 -8.32 -11.04
N THR A 10 -7.41 -9.43 -11.21
CA THR A 10 -8.86 -9.51 -11.01
C THR A 10 -9.26 -10.09 -9.65
N GLY A 11 -8.32 -10.25 -8.72
CA GLY A 11 -8.57 -10.75 -7.37
C GLY A 11 -8.46 -9.69 -6.28
N ASP A 12 -8.77 -10.08 -5.04
CA ASP A 12 -8.68 -9.19 -3.89
C ASP A 12 -7.25 -8.71 -3.64
N LEU A 13 -7.11 -7.40 -3.49
CA LEU A 13 -5.85 -6.76 -3.12
C LEU A 13 -5.89 -6.36 -1.66
N ARG A 14 -4.76 -6.50 -0.99
CA ARG A 14 -4.56 -5.97 0.34
C ARG A 14 -3.48 -4.91 0.28
N ILE A 15 -3.78 -3.75 0.85
CA ILE A 15 -2.81 -2.69 1.01
C ILE A 15 -2.52 -2.48 2.49
N SER A 16 -1.22 -2.42 2.81
CA SER A 16 -0.74 -2.18 4.17
C SER A 16 0.32 -1.08 4.16
N ILE A 17 0.29 -0.22 5.18
CA ILE A 17 1.38 0.71 5.49
C ILE A 17 2.21 0.08 6.59
N LEU A 18 3.50 -0.06 6.33
CA LEU A 18 4.50 -0.61 7.23
C LEU A 18 5.43 0.50 7.72
N ASN A 19 5.89 0.41 8.97
CA ASN A 19 7.04 1.21 9.43
C ASN A 19 8.36 0.59 8.97
N VAL A 20 9.47 1.26 9.32
CA VAL A 20 10.83 0.81 9.00
C VAL A 20 11.20 -0.56 9.59
N ASN A 21 10.49 -1.00 10.63
CA ASN A 21 10.67 -2.32 11.24
C ASN A 21 9.79 -3.40 10.59
N GLY A 22 9.06 -3.07 9.52
CA GLY A 22 8.15 -3.99 8.82
C GLY A 22 6.82 -4.23 9.55
N GLN A 23 6.51 -3.47 10.61
CA GLN A 23 5.26 -3.63 11.35
C GLN A 23 4.12 -2.91 10.61
N THR A 24 2.98 -3.59 10.46
CA THR A 24 1.78 -2.99 9.86
C THR A 24 1.17 -1.97 10.80
N ILE A 25 1.14 -0.71 10.39
CA ILE A 25 0.49 0.39 11.11
C ILE A 25 -0.94 0.58 10.61
N ARG A 26 -1.18 0.34 9.33
CA ARG A 26 -2.52 0.46 8.74
C ARG A 26 -2.73 -0.61 7.68
N ARG A 27 -3.95 -1.13 7.57
CA ARG A 27 -4.34 -2.13 6.57
C ARG A 27 -5.70 -1.76 5.97
N LYS A 28 -5.85 -1.97 4.67
CA LYS A 28 -7.10 -1.80 3.92
C LYS A 28 -7.23 -2.90 2.88
N ALA A 29 -8.36 -3.60 2.86
CA ALA A 29 -8.73 -4.51 1.78
C ALA A 29 -9.35 -3.71 0.63
N ILE A 30 -9.02 -4.08 -0.60
CA ILE A 30 -9.45 -3.40 -1.82
C ILE A 30 -9.92 -4.45 -2.81
N ALA A 31 -11.13 -4.27 -3.32
CA ALA A 31 -11.65 -5.09 -4.39
C ALA A 31 -10.87 -4.83 -5.69
N ALA A 32 -10.71 -5.88 -6.50
CA ALA A 32 -9.88 -5.91 -7.70
C ALA A 32 -10.10 -4.77 -8.72
N TYR A 33 -11.31 -4.19 -8.75
CA TYR A 33 -11.76 -3.26 -9.79
C TYR A 33 -11.31 -1.80 -9.59
N HIS A 34 -10.51 -1.51 -8.56
CA HIS A 34 -10.07 -0.14 -8.30
C HIS A 34 -8.75 0.18 -9.03
N HIS A 35 -8.84 0.85 -10.17
CA HIS A 35 -7.69 1.39 -10.91
C HIS A 35 -6.93 2.48 -10.14
N THR A 36 -7.52 3.08 -9.11
CA THR A 36 -6.88 4.10 -8.28
C THR A 36 -7.33 3.95 -6.84
N ILE A 37 -6.37 3.85 -5.93
CA ILE A 37 -6.62 3.80 -4.49
C ILE A 37 -6.03 5.04 -3.84
N ARG A 38 -6.86 5.75 -3.09
CA ARG A 38 -6.42 6.85 -2.22
C ARG A 38 -6.26 6.33 -0.80
N ILE A 39 -5.14 6.70 -0.19
CA ILE A 39 -4.79 6.34 1.18
C ILE A 39 -4.46 7.65 1.90
N ASP A 40 -5.18 7.92 2.98
CA ASP A 40 -4.89 9.06 3.81
C ASP A 40 -3.73 8.73 4.75
N VAL A 41 -2.73 9.60 4.77
CA VAL A 41 -1.51 9.47 5.58
C VAL A 41 -1.32 10.67 6.51
N ARG A 42 -2.30 11.58 6.61
CA ARG A 42 -2.17 12.82 7.41
C ARG A 42 -2.02 12.58 8.91
N GLU A 43 -2.54 11.46 9.41
CA GLU A 43 -2.44 11.07 10.82
C GLU A 43 -1.12 10.35 11.15
N LEU A 44 -0.31 10.02 10.14
CA LEU A 44 0.98 9.39 10.36
C LEU A 44 2.05 10.45 10.64
N PRO A 45 2.91 10.25 11.66
CA PRO A 45 4.05 11.12 11.90
C PRO A 45 4.97 11.25 10.67
N ALA A 46 5.73 12.34 10.60
CA ALA A 46 6.79 12.48 9.60
C ALA A 46 7.81 11.33 9.75
N GLY A 47 8.21 10.74 8.63
CA GLY A 47 9.08 9.58 8.65
C GLY A 47 9.06 8.73 7.38
N LEU A 48 9.81 7.63 7.46
CA LEU A 48 9.93 6.64 6.39
C LEU A 48 8.94 5.49 6.62
N TYR A 49 8.17 5.19 5.58
CA TYR A 49 7.20 4.10 5.57
C TYR A 49 7.32 3.29 4.28
N PHE A 50 6.75 2.09 4.30
CA PHE A 50 6.62 1.25 3.13
C PHE A 50 5.16 0.94 2.89
N LEU A 51 4.69 1.20 1.69
CA LEU A 51 3.40 0.74 1.24
C LEU A 51 3.56 -0.63 0.59
N GLN A 52 2.94 -1.62 1.21
CA GLN A 52 2.85 -2.96 0.68
C GLN A 52 1.53 -3.12 -0.04
N VAL A 53 1.57 -3.53 -1.31
CA VAL A 53 0.41 -4.04 -2.04
C VAL A 53 0.64 -5.53 -2.23
N GLU A 54 -0.32 -6.34 -1.82
CA GLU A 54 -0.25 -7.78 -2.00
C GLU A 54 -1.54 -8.35 -2.54
N SER A 55 -1.38 -9.39 -3.35
CA SER A 55 -2.43 -10.31 -3.73
C SER A 55 -2.13 -11.69 -3.16
N LYS A 56 -2.84 -12.73 -3.63
CA LYS A 56 -2.51 -14.11 -3.32
C LYS A 56 -1.13 -14.53 -3.85
N ASP A 57 -0.73 -14.03 -5.02
CA ASP A 57 0.38 -14.59 -5.80
C ASP A 57 1.56 -13.63 -5.94
N TRP A 58 1.36 -12.35 -5.60
CA TRP A 58 2.40 -11.33 -5.74
C TRP A 58 2.35 -10.31 -4.62
N ARG A 59 3.49 -9.68 -4.37
CA ARG A 59 3.63 -8.58 -3.43
C ARG A 59 4.61 -7.55 -3.97
N CYS A 60 4.25 -6.27 -3.88
CA CYS A 60 5.16 -5.17 -4.18
C CYS A 60 5.24 -4.20 -3.00
N TYR A 61 6.35 -3.47 -2.93
CA TYR A 61 6.61 -2.46 -1.91
C TYR A 61 6.94 -1.13 -2.57
N HIS A 62 6.41 -0.05 -2.02
CA HIS A 62 6.71 1.29 -2.45
C HIS A 62 7.15 2.14 -1.25
N LYS A 63 8.28 2.82 -1.39
CA LYS A 63 8.82 3.69 -0.34
C LYS A 63 7.99 4.97 -0.27
N ILE A 64 7.56 5.35 0.94
CA ILE A 64 6.85 6.60 1.21
C ILE A 64 7.63 7.40 2.24
N ILE A 65 7.81 8.69 1.97
CA ILE A 65 8.37 9.64 2.92
C ILE A 65 7.28 10.66 3.24
N ILE A 66 6.88 10.71 4.51
CA ILE A 66 5.93 11.70 5.03
C ILE A 66 6.75 12.84 5.62
N ARG A 67 6.40 14.08 5.28
CA ARG A 67 7.04 15.31 5.74
C ARG A 67 6.06 16.12 6.58
#